data_AF-A0A7J2UPZ3-F1
#
_entry.id   AF-A0A7J2UPZ3-F1
#
_cell.length_a   1.000
_cell.length_b   1.000
_cell.length_c   1.000
_cell.angle_alpha   90.00
_cell.angle_beta   90.00
_cell.angle_gamma   90.00
#
_symmetry.space_group_name_H-M   'P 1'
#
loop_
_entity.id
_entity.type
_entity.pdbx_description
1 polymer ?
#
loop_
_entity_poly.entity_id
_entity_poly.type
_entity_poly.pdbx_seq_one_letter_code
_entity_poly.pdbx_strand_id
1 'polypeptide(L)'
;MEMDIEEFRRRFPNLAKELLGPRTIRIDSVRSSISEAEKVVKGEFPTVIDFLRRCDTDEQALEIINYFERRGEISEEYAAELRVQLVRYGVRSFGSKLEREWFLRGDEGT
;
A
#
# COMPACT_ATOMS: atom_id res chain seq x y z
N MET A 1 -17.19 -14.58 38.80
CA MET A 1 -15.92 -13.84 38.87
C MET A 1 -16.11 -12.59 38.04
N GLU A 2 -16.40 -11.45 38.67
CA GLU A 2 -16.35 -10.16 37.99
C GLU A 2 -14.88 -9.77 37.91
N MET A 3 -14.40 -9.54 36.70
CA MET A 3 -13.04 -9.06 36.45
C MET A 3 -13.12 -7.56 36.27
N ASP A 4 -12.35 -6.84 37.09
CA ASP A 4 -12.26 -5.39 36.98
C ASP A 4 -11.58 -4.99 35.65
N ILE A 5 -12.02 -3.86 35.09
CA ILE A 5 -11.58 -3.42 33.75
C ILE A 5 -10.10 -3.00 33.75
N GLU A 6 -9.62 -2.53 34.90
CA GLU A 6 -8.21 -2.16 35.11
C GLU A 6 -7.35 -3.41 35.20
N GLU A 7 -7.85 -4.44 35.89
CA GLU A 7 -7.21 -5.75 35.92
C GLU A 7 -7.18 -6.43 34.53
N PHE A 8 -8.25 -6.30 33.75
CA PHE A 8 -8.30 -6.78 32.36
C PHE A 8 -7.29 -6.08 31.47
N ARG A 9 -7.16 -4.75 31.58
CA ARG A 9 -6.15 -3.95 30.85
C ARG A 9 -4.73 -4.35 31.21
N ARG A 10 -4.45 -4.68 32.48
CA ARG A 10 -3.13 -5.12 32.93
C ARG A 10 -2.79 -6.52 32.42
N ARG A 11 -3.75 -7.45 32.48
CA ARG A 11 -3.54 -8.85 32.07
C ARG A 11 -3.53 -9.04 30.56
N PHE A 12 -4.32 -8.27 29.82
CA PHE A 12 -4.49 -8.40 28.37
C PHE A 12 -4.36 -7.03 27.66
N PRO A 13 -3.18 -6.39 27.71
CA PRO A 13 -3.00 -5.01 27.24
C PRO A 13 -3.31 -4.82 25.76
N ASN A 14 -2.95 -5.79 24.91
CA ASN A 14 -3.22 -5.71 23.46
C ASN A 14 -4.70 -5.95 23.14
N LEU A 15 -5.30 -6.98 23.75
CA LEU A 15 -6.73 -7.26 23.57
C LEU A 15 -7.61 -6.12 24.09
N ALA A 16 -7.22 -5.50 25.20
CA ALA A 16 -7.91 -4.33 25.73
C ALA A 16 -7.79 -3.11 24.77
N LYS A 17 -6.65 -2.92 24.10
CA LYS A 17 -6.50 -1.90 23.06
C LYS A 17 -7.41 -2.17 21.85
N GLU A 18 -7.59 -3.43 21.47
CA GLU A 18 -8.45 -3.80 20.34
C GLU A 18 -9.95 -3.67 20.67
N LEU A 19 -10.37 -4.15 21.85
CA LEU A 19 -11.77 -4.16 22.26
C LEU A 19 -12.28 -2.82 22.79
N LEU A 20 -11.43 -2.09 23.52
CA LEU A 20 -11.80 -0.82 24.19
C LEU A 20 -11.20 0.41 23.50
N GLY A 21 -10.29 0.22 22.54
CA GLY A 21 -9.74 1.29 21.72
C GLY A 21 -10.64 1.67 20.55
N PRO A 22 -10.15 2.50 19.61
CA PRO A 22 -10.94 2.96 18.47
C PRO A 22 -11.49 1.77 17.66
N ARG A 23 -12.82 1.73 17.52
CA ARG A 23 -13.58 0.64 16.89
C ARG A 23 -13.40 0.52 15.38
N THR A 24 -12.71 1.46 14.75
CA THR A 24 -12.58 1.51 13.30
C THR A 24 -11.11 1.42 12.92
N ILE A 25 -10.73 0.29 12.35
CA ILE A 25 -9.44 0.10 11.70
C ILE A 25 -9.69 0.26 10.21
N ARG A 26 -8.97 1.16 9.54
CA ARG A 26 -8.99 1.24 8.08
C ARG A 26 -8.36 -0.04 7.55
N ILE A 27 -9.10 -0.76 6.72
CA ILE A 27 -8.59 -1.93 6.01
C ILE A 27 -8.11 -1.43 4.65
N ASP A 28 -6.79 -1.32 4.49
CA ASP A 28 -6.20 -0.88 3.22
C ASP A 28 -6.36 -1.93 2.11
N SER A 29 -6.36 -3.22 2.47
CA SER A 29 -6.61 -4.32 1.53
C SER A 29 -7.14 -5.58 2.21
N VAL A 30 -7.93 -6.36 1.47
CA VAL A 30 -8.43 -7.68 1.88
C VAL A 30 -7.69 -8.74 1.06
N ARG A 31 -7.07 -9.71 1.73
CA ARG A 31 -6.38 -10.82 1.06
C ARG A 31 -7.38 -11.92 0.74
N SER A 32 -7.55 -12.24 -0.54
CA SER A 32 -8.47 -13.28 -1.02
C SER A 32 -7.92 -14.70 -0.85
N SER A 33 -6.60 -14.88 -0.72
CA SER A 33 -5.99 -16.20 -0.61
C SER A 33 -4.67 -16.21 0.18
N ILE A 34 -4.36 -17.38 0.77
CA ILE A 34 -3.13 -17.62 1.54
C ILE A 34 -1.89 -17.63 0.61
N SER A 35 -2.03 -18.10 -0.63
CA SER A 35 -0.92 -18.10 -1.59
C SER A 35 -0.53 -16.70 -2.06
N GLU A 36 -1.50 -15.77 -2.18
CA GLU A 36 -1.22 -14.35 -2.38
C GLU A 36 -0.56 -13.73 -1.15
N ALA A 37 -0.91 -14.20 0.06
CA ALA A 37 -0.27 -13.72 1.29
C ALA A 37 1.22 -14.12 1.37
N GLU A 38 1.59 -15.36 1.00
CA GLU A 38 2.99 -15.80 1.03
C GLU A 38 3.85 -15.15 -0.05
N LYS A 39 3.28 -14.83 -1.22
CA LYS A 39 3.98 -14.08 -2.28
C LYS A 39 4.32 -12.65 -1.87
N VAL A 40 3.49 -12.03 -1.03
CA VAL A 40 3.67 -10.64 -0.57
C VAL A 40 4.52 -10.54 0.70
N VAL A 41 4.65 -11.60 1.50
CA VAL A 41 5.50 -11.57 2.71
C VAL A 41 7.00 -11.41 2.40
N LYS A 42 7.44 -11.59 1.13
CA LYS A 42 8.83 -11.36 0.70
C LYS A 42 9.10 -10.01 0.00
N GLY A 43 8.08 -9.23 -0.34
CA GLY A 43 8.24 -7.97 -1.05
C GLY A 43 7.26 -6.93 -0.52
N GLU A 44 7.77 -5.77 -0.11
CA GLU A 44 6.96 -4.62 0.30
C GLU A 44 5.80 -4.41 -0.68
N PHE A 45 4.60 -4.12 -0.17
CA PHE A 45 3.46 -3.83 -1.01
C PHE A 45 3.82 -2.71 -2.00
N PRO A 46 3.52 -2.86 -3.30
CA PRO A 46 3.91 -1.87 -4.28
C PRO A 46 3.26 -0.52 -3.95
N THR A 47 4.10 0.49 -3.82
CA THR A 47 3.71 1.88 -3.58
C THR A 47 3.24 2.53 -4.88
N VAL A 48 2.59 3.70 -4.80
CA VAL A 48 2.20 4.47 -5.99
C VAL A 48 3.40 4.72 -6.93
N ILE A 49 4.61 4.89 -6.38
CA ILE A 49 5.84 5.08 -7.15
C ILE A 49 6.19 3.84 -7.98
N ASP A 50 5.95 2.64 -7.46
CA ASP A 50 6.20 1.39 -8.19
C ASP A 50 5.26 1.23 -9.39
N PHE A 51 4.04 1.74 -9.29
CA PHE A 51 3.12 1.83 -10.42
C PHE A 51 3.57 2.88 -11.43
N LEU A 52 3.98 4.07 -10.97
CA LEU A 52 4.45 5.15 -11.86
C LEU A 52 5.70 4.75 -12.66
N ARG A 53 6.61 3.99 -12.05
CA ARG A 53 7.81 3.48 -12.74
C ARG A 53 7.50 2.48 -13.85
N ARG A 54 6.30 1.87 -13.85
CA ARG A 54 5.84 0.95 -14.91
C ARG A 54 5.13 1.67 -16.05
N CYS A 55 4.62 2.89 -15.84
CA CYS A 55 3.98 3.67 -16.87
C CYS A 55 4.95 4.00 -18.00
N ASP A 56 4.46 3.95 -19.24
CA ASP A 56 5.19 4.31 -20.45
C ASP A 56 5.05 5.78 -20.81
N THR A 57 3.89 6.37 -20.51
CA THR A 57 3.55 7.76 -20.84
C THR A 57 3.08 8.54 -19.62
N ASP A 58 3.10 9.87 -19.76
CA ASP A 58 2.67 10.76 -18.69
C ASP A 58 1.16 10.67 -18.45
N GLU A 59 0.36 10.39 -19.49
CA GLU A 59 -1.09 10.19 -19.35
C GLU A 59 -1.41 8.99 -18.48
N GLN A 60 -0.69 7.88 -18.66
CA GLN A 60 -0.84 6.69 -17.81
C GLN A 60 -0.47 6.98 -16.36
N ALA A 61 0.62 7.73 -16.15
CA ALA A 61 1.06 8.13 -14.82
C ALA A 61 0.01 9.00 -14.13
N LEU A 62 -0.62 9.92 -14.86
CA LEU A 62 -1.70 10.76 -14.34
C LEU A 62 -2.93 9.93 -13.94
N GLU A 63 -3.32 8.94 -14.74
CA GLU A 63 -4.42 8.04 -14.40
C GLU A 63 -4.15 7.25 -13.12
N ILE A 64 -2.91 6.79 -12.92
CA ILE A 64 -2.48 6.10 -11.71
C ILE A 64 -2.56 7.01 -10.50
N ILE A 65 -2.03 8.25 -10.58
CA ILE A 65 -2.12 9.22 -9.46
C ILE A 65 -3.60 9.45 -9.09
N ASN A 66 -4.46 9.70 -10.08
CA ASN A 66 -5.89 9.93 -9.86
C ASN A 66 -6.60 8.70 -9.29
N TYR A 67 -6.19 7.49 -9.66
CA TYR A 67 -6.74 6.25 -9.12
C TYR A 67 -6.41 6.11 -7.63
N PHE A 68 -5.15 6.29 -7.24
CA PHE A 68 -4.71 6.19 -5.85
C PHE A 68 -5.34 7.28 -4.96
N GLU A 69 -5.46 8.51 -5.47
CA GLU A 69 -6.12 9.61 -4.75
C GLU A 69 -7.61 9.33 -4.54
N ARG A 70 -8.35 8.90 -5.58
CA ARG A 70 -9.78 8.56 -5.47
C ARG A 70 -10.05 7.43 -4.48
N ARG A 71 -9.11 6.50 -4.32
CA ARG A 71 -9.21 5.41 -3.33
C ARG A 71 -8.80 5.83 -1.93
N GLY A 72 -8.23 7.02 -1.76
CA GLY A 72 -7.69 7.49 -0.48
C GLY A 72 -6.41 6.75 -0.06
N GLU A 73 -5.71 6.11 -1.00
CA GLU A 73 -4.43 5.44 -0.75
C GLU A 73 -3.27 6.45 -0.68
N ILE A 74 -3.45 7.64 -1.26
CA ILE A 74 -2.58 8.81 -1.11
C ILE A 74 -3.40 10.04 -0.75
N SER A 75 -2.79 11.00 -0.06
CA SER A 75 -3.46 12.28 0.25
C SER A 75 -3.54 13.17 -0.99
N GLU A 76 -4.46 14.14 -0.96
CA GLU A 76 -4.63 15.13 -2.03
C GLU A 76 -3.36 15.97 -2.22
N GLU A 77 -2.70 16.35 -1.12
CA GLU A 77 -1.44 17.10 -1.16
C GLU A 77 -0.34 16.29 -1.84
N TYR A 78 -0.20 15.01 -1.49
CA TYR A 78 0.81 14.14 -2.09
C TYR A 78 0.50 13.86 -3.57
N ALA A 79 -0.77 13.65 -3.93
CA ALA A 79 -1.19 13.53 -5.32
C ALA A 79 -0.88 14.80 -6.13
N ALA A 80 -1.07 15.99 -5.55
CA ALA A 80 -0.71 17.26 -6.18
C ALA A 80 0.80 17.38 -6.43
N GLU A 81 1.64 17.00 -5.46
CA GLU A 81 3.09 16.99 -5.63
C GLU A 81 3.53 16.05 -6.77
N LEU A 82 2.96 14.84 -6.83
CA LEU A 82 3.23 13.88 -7.91
C LEU A 82 2.83 14.45 -9.28
N ARG A 83 1.69 15.13 -9.39
CA ARG A 83 1.27 15.79 -10.64
C ARG A 83 2.25 16.89 -11.05
N VAL A 84 2.70 17.72 -10.11
CA VAL A 84 3.68 18.78 -10.38
C VAL A 84 4.99 18.19 -10.88
N GLN A 85 5.47 17.12 -10.24
CA GLN A 85 6.68 16.42 -10.67
C GLN A 85 6.51 15.82 -12.07
N LEU A 86 5.37 15.16 -12.34
CA LEU A 86 5.06 14.58 -13.63
C LEU A 86 5.06 15.63 -14.75
N VAL A 87 4.40 16.77 -14.55
CA VAL A 87 4.33 17.85 -15.54
C VAL A 87 5.71 18.48 -15.79
N ARG A 88 6.55 18.60 -14.75
CA ARG A 88 7.85 19.27 -14.86
C ARG A 88 8.94 18.40 -15.48
N TYR A 89 8.93 17.10 -15.17
CA TYR A 89 10.07 16.21 -15.43
C TYR A 89 9.69 14.93 -16.16
N GLY A 90 8.39 14.69 -16.40
CA GLY A 90 7.87 13.48 -17.04
C GLY A 90 7.91 12.24 -16.15
N VAL A 91 7.34 11.15 -16.65
CA VAL A 91 7.17 9.86 -15.93
C VAL A 91 8.49 9.23 -15.48
N ARG A 92 9.60 9.52 -16.16
CA ARG A 92 10.92 8.99 -15.79
C ARG A 92 11.56 9.67 -14.57
N SER A 93 10.98 10.78 -14.11
CA SER A 93 11.39 11.41 -12.86
C SER A 93 11.09 10.56 -11.63
N PHE A 94 10.13 9.62 -11.71
CA PHE A 94 9.81 8.68 -10.63
C PHE A 94 10.79 7.50 -10.53
N GLY A 95 11.81 7.46 -11.40
CA GLY A 95 12.87 6.47 -11.39
C GLY A 95 12.99 5.68 -12.70
N SER A 96 14.00 4.82 -12.75
CA SER A 96 14.25 3.93 -13.89
C SER A 96 13.02 3.07 -14.16
N LYS A 97 12.70 2.90 -15.45
CA LYS A 97 11.59 2.06 -15.90
C LYS A 97 11.74 0.66 -15.32
N LEU A 98 10.72 0.20 -14.60
CA LEU A 98 10.72 -1.14 -14.06
C LEU A 98 10.36 -2.11 -15.20
N GLU A 99 11.34 -2.88 -15.68
CA GLU A 99 11.11 -3.85 -16.74
C GLU A 99 10.17 -4.97 -16.27
N ARG A 100 9.30 -5.43 -17.17
CA ARG A 100 8.28 -6.47 -16.90
C ARG A 100 8.89 -7.77 -16.36
N GLU A 101 10.16 -8.04 -16.69
CA GLU A 101 10.86 -9.28 -16.36
C GLU A 101 11.10 -9.49 -14.85
N TRP A 102 11.10 -8.43 -14.05
CA TRP A 102 11.31 -8.54 -12.59
C TRP A 102 10.13 -9.19 -11.85
N PHE A 103 8.97 -9.31 -12.48
CA PHE A 103 7.80 -9.99 -11.90
C PHE A 103 7.67 -11.46 -12.34
N LEU A 104 8.31 -11.85 -13.46
CA LEU A 104 8.15 -13.18 -14.07
C LEU A 104 9.17 -14.21 -13.57
N ARG A 105 10.25 -13.79 -12.90
CA ARG A 105 11.26 -14.69 -12.29
C ARG A 105 10.82 -15.30 -10.95
N GLY A 106 9.53 -15.63 -10.83
CA GLY A 106 9.00 -16.40 -9.70
C GLY A 106 8.72 -17.87 -10.02
N ASP A 107 8.74 -18.28 -11.30
CA ASP A 107 8.24 -19.58 -11.74
C ASP A 107 9.23 -20.36 -12.65
N GLU A 108 10.55 -20.18 -12.50
CA GLU A 108 11.53 -21.10 -13.10
C GLU A 108 12.49 -21.61 -12.03
N GLY A 109 12.37 -22.90 -11.75
CA GLY A 109 12.95 -23.56 -10.59
C GLY A 109 14.45 -23.77 -10.63
N THR A 110 15.00 -23.99 -9.43
CA THR A 110 15.94 -25.07 -9.11
C THR A 110 15.67 -25.54 -7.69
#